data_AF-A0A5B8N0T9-F1
#
_entry.id   AF-A0A5B8N0T9-F1
#
_cell.length_a   1.000
_cell.length_b   1.000
_cell.length_c   1.000
_cell.angle_alpha   90.00
_cell.angle_beta   90.00
_cell.angle_gamma   90.00
#
_symmetry.space_group_name_H-M   'P 1'
#
loop_
_entity.id
_entity.type
_entity.pdbx_description
1 polymer ?
#
loop_
_entity_poly.entity_id
_entity_poly.type
_entity_poly.pdbx_seq_one_letter_code
_entity_poly.pdbx_strand_id
1 'polypeptide(L)'
;MISGYPARASVAPGEHLVLHVSTDAARFRVVFHRWSDGLQQVRETPWLAGKLAQPRGAAEDWQWPAYEFAIPRDWPSAVYIAHLEEPGGAALHLAATSAAALFVVRGQGRSPILYKLPLATYHAYNCTGGGCFYVNPPRSSDPPGARVSLHRPGGGIGGDTWGALDHYDPSSPRQTFAHWDARFIGWMARRGCTPDFCTDFDLHDDPALCGRYRLLLSVGHDEYWSETMRDRVEAFVTAGGNAAFFGANICWWRIHVVDNAGAIVCHQGGPRGAFDHWWPPSGAGRPEDGLTGASYRHGGGWWDGPRRAGGYVAQQPLHWAFAGTGLRRGQSFGADTLPPLVGYECDGAPLQSFDQATGMAELADDAGRCGTPPDLQLLAAAVLGGDWQELPPRENHGPGAGIHAATMAVFTRNGTVFSAGTTDWAQVLSSGQDKRVERITRNIIERLGGMELAAP
;
A
#
# COMPACT_ATOMS: atom_id res chain seq x y z
N MET A 1 -22.22 -9.72 -18.93
CA MET A 1 -21.34 -8.70 -18.34
C MET A 1 -21.66 -8.66 -16.86
N ILE A 2 -20.67 -8.97 -16.02
CA ILE A 2 -20.86 -9.05 -14.57
C ILE A 2 -19.81 -8.23 -13.83
N SER A 3 -20.27 -7.50 -12.82
CA SER A 3 -19.41 -6.80 -11.87
C SER A 3 -20.03 -6.87 -10.48
N GLY A 4 -19.20 -6.67 -9.46
CA GLY A 4 -19.69 -6.56 -8.10
C GLY A 4 -18.66 -5.99 -7.15
N TYR A 5 -19.11 -5.72 -5.94
CA TYR A 5 -18.30 -5.18 -4.86
C TYR A 5 -18.82 -5.71 -3.52
N PRO A 6 -17.97 -5.83 -2.49
CA PRO A 6 -18.44 -6.23 -1.18
C PRO A 6 -19.12 -5.04 -0.47
N ALA A 7 -20.14 -5.30 0.34
CA ALA A 7 -20.70 -4.28 1.24
C ALA A 7 -19.65 -3.84 2.29
N ARG A 8 -18.79 -4.78 2.70
CA ARG A 8 -17.57 -4.54 3.49
C ARG A 8 -16.48 -5.47 2.97
N ALA A 9 -15.34 -4.89 2.59
CA ALA A 9 -14.19 -5.66 2.10
C ALA A 9 -13.38 -6.35 3.23
N SER A 10 -14.00 -6.54 4.40
CA SER A 10 -13.37 -7.21 5.54
C SER A 10 -14.44 -7.87 6.42
N VAL A 11 -14.18 -9.11 6.82
CA VAL A 11 -15.08 -9.94 7.63
C VAL A 11 -14.26 -10.85 8.56
N ALA A 12 -14.79 -11.18 9.73
CA ALA A 12 -14.21 -12.19 10.61
C ALA A 12 -14.65 -13.61 10.21
N PRO A 13 -13.87 -14.66 10.54
CA PRO A 13 -14.32 -16.04 10.36
C PRO A 13 -15.66 -16.30 11.06
N GLY A 14 -16.63 -16.87 10.34
CA GLY A 14 -17.99 -17.09 10.85
C GLY A 14 -18.97 -15.94 10.65
N GLU A 15 -18.53 -14.77 10.16
CA GLU A 15 -19.41 -13.68 9.74
C GLU A 15 -19.97 -13.92 8.33
N HIS A 16 -20.81 -13.01 7.87
CA HIS A 16 -21.43 -13.06 6.55
C HIS A 16 -20.81 -11.99 5.65
N LEU A 17 -20.34 -12.41 4.48
CA LEU A 17 -19.95 -11.51 3.40
C LEU A 17 -21.18 -11.20 2.55
N VAL A 18 -21.47 -9.92 2.35
CA VAL A 18 -22.48 -9.47 1.38
C VAL A 18 -21.77 -8.94 0.15
N LEU A 19 -22.09 -9.50 -1.02
CA LEU A 19 -21.66 -8.99 -2.32
C LEU A 19 -22.84 -8.32 -3.02
N HIS A 20 -22.60 -7.12 -3.53
CA HIS A 20 -23.51 -6.40 -4.40
C HIS A 20 -23.12 -6.69 -5.85
N VAL A 21 -24.00 -7.35 -6.62
CA VAL A 21 -23.68 -7.87 -7.96
C VAL A 21 -24.71 -7.41 -8.98
N SER A 22 -24.24 -6.94 -10.13
CA SER A 22 -25.07 -6.66 -11.31
C SER A 22 -24.59 -7.50 -12.49
N THR A 23 -25.54 -8.13 -13.18
CA THR A 23 -25.29 -8.97 -14.37
C THR A 23 -26.50 -8.98 -15.29
N ASP A 24 -26.27 -9.03 -16.60
CA ASP A 24 -27.29 -9.25 -17.64
C ASP A 24 -27.55 -10.75 -17.90
N ALA A 25 -26.73 -11.65 -17.36
CA ALA A 25 -26.94 -13.09 -17.45
C ALA A 25 -28.09 -13.53 -16.52
N ALA A 26 -28.84 -14.55 -16.94
CA ALA A 26 -29.94 -15.10 -16.12
C ALA A 26 -29.45 -15.73 -14.80
N ARG A 27 -28.18 -16.14 -14.75
CA ARG A 27 -27.55 -16.74 -13.58
C ARG A 27 -26.06 -16.49 -13.56
N PHE A 28 -25.50 -16.48 -12.37
CA PHE A 28 -24.05 -16.45 -12.11
C PHE A 28 -23.74 -17.33 -10.90
N ARG A 29 -22.46 -17.59 -10.62
CA ARG A 29 -22.02 -18.19 -9.34
C ARG A 29 -20.82 -17.44 -8.80
N VAL A 30 -20.50 -17.67 -7.53
CA VAL A 30 -19.30 -17.11 -6.89
C VAL A 30 -18.30 -18.21 -6.63
N VAL A 31 -17.08 -18.03 -7.14
CA VAL A 31 -15.92 -18.89 -6.83
C VAL A 31 -14.97 -18.09 -5.94
N PHE A 32 -14.82 -18.54 -4.70
CA PHE A 32 -13.94 -17.91 -3.73
C PHE A 32 -12.54 -18.48 -3.85
N HIS A 33 -11.58 -17.58 -4.01
CA HIS A 33 -10.17 -17.90 -4.06
C HIS A 33 -9.47 -17.27 -2.86
N ARG A 34 -8.67 -18.05 -2.14
CA ARG A 34 -7.70 -17.55 -1.17
C ARG A 34 -6.41 -17.19 -1.91
N TRP A 35 -5.85 -16.02 -1.65
CA TRP A 35 -4.52 -15.67 -2.13
C TRP A 35 -3.45 -16.21 -1.17
N SER A 36 -2.42 -16.82 -1.75
CA SER A 36 -1.18 -17.18 -1.05
C SER A 36 0.00 -16.91 -1.97
N ASP A 37 0.63 -17.94 -2.54
CA ASP A 37 1.55 -17.84 -3.68
C ASP A 37 0.83 -18.15 -5.00
N GLY A 38 -0.34 -17.54 -5.18
CA GLY A 38 -1.29 -17.89 -6.24
C GLY A 38 -2.73 -18.01 -5.74
N LEU A 39 -3.67 -18.05 -6.69
CA LEU A 39 -5.09 -18.23 -6.44
C LEU A 39 -5.37 -19.69 -6.07
N GLN A 40 -5.95 -19.91 -4.90
CA GLN A 40 -6.40 -21.22 -4.45
C GLN A 40 -7.92 -21.20 -4.30
N GLN A 41 -8.64 -21.90 -5.18
CA GLN A 41 -10.08 -22.05 -5.04
C GLN A 41 -10.41 -22.78 -3.72
N VAL A 42 -11.17 -22.13 -2.84
CA VAL A 42 -11.56 -22.67 -1.52
C VAL A 42 -13.03 -23.01 -1.43
N ARG A 43 -13.88 -22.41 -2.27
CA ARG A 43 -15.32 -22.66 -2.31
C ARG A 43 -15.93 -22.23 -3.62
N GLU A 44 -16.96 -22.94 -4.04
CA GLU A 44 -17.84 -22.56 -5.15
C GLU A 44 -19.30 -22.57 -4.64
N THR A 45 -20.12 -21.62 -5.12
CA THR A 45 -21.56 -21.59 -4.84
C THR A 45 -22.35 -22.31 -5.92
N PRO A 46 -23.60 -22.74 -5.63
CA PRO A 46 -24.58 -23.02 -6.69
C PRO A 46 -24.79 -21.80 -7.60
N TRP A 47 -25.43 -22.03 -8.75
CA TRP A 47 -25.92 -20.95 -9.60
C TRP A 47 -26.99 -20.13 -8.88
N LEU A 48 -26.78 -18.82 -8.83
CA LEU A 48 -27.65 -17.80 -8.27
C LEU A 48 -28.38 -17.09 -9.42
N ALA A 49 -29.58 -16.59 -9.15
CA ALA A 49 -30.30 -15.78 -10.12
C ALA A 49 -29.55 -14.46 -10.38
N GLY A 50 -29.29 -14.15 -11.64
CA GLY A 50 -28.70 -12.88 -12.05
C GLY A 50 -29.73 -11.76 -12.08
N LYS A 51 -29.30 -10.55 -11.77
CA LYS A 51 -30.14 -9.35 -11.79
C LYS A 51 -29.33 -8.18 -12.33
N LEU A 52 -29.88 -7.51 -13.34
CA LEU A 52 -29.30 -6.30 -13.89
C LEU A 52 -29.68 -5.09 -13.04
N ALA A 53 -28.68 -4.30 -12.67
CA ALA A 53 -28.84 -2.99 -12.04
C ALA A 53 -27.95 -1.96 -12.75
N GLN A 54 -28.44 -0.72 -12.84
CA GLN A 54 -27.74 0.34 -13.56
C GLN A 54 -26.47 0.76 -12.80
N PRO A 55 -25.37 1.06 -13.52
CA PRO A 55 -24.19 1.68 -12.92
C PRO A 55 -24.53 3.09 -12.41
N ARG A 56 -23.76 3.59 -11.43
CA ARG A 56 -23.90 4.95 -10.89
C ARG A 56 -22.56 5.69 -10.89
N GLY A 57 -22.55 6.95 -10.48
CA GLY A 57 -21.34 7.77 -10.39
C GLY A 57 -20.36 7.26 -9.33
N ALA A 58 -19.10 7.67 -9.47
CA ALA A 58 -18.01 7.25 -8.58
C ALA A 58 -18.18 7.67 -7.10
N ALA A 59 -19.01 8.67 -6.79
CA ALA A 59 -19.28 9.16 -5.44
C ALA A 59 -20.57 8.59 -4.79
N GLU A 60 -21.32 7.77 -5.54
CA GLU A 60 -22.61 7.25 -5.13
C GLU A 60 -22.48 5.83 -4.56
N ASP A 61 -23.39 5.45 -3.66
CA ASP A 61 -23.64 4.03 -3.38
C ASP A 61 -24.42 3.43 -4.55
N TRP A 62 -23.86 2.38 -5.17
CA TRP A 62 -24.44 1.77 -6.37
C TRP A 62 -25.72 0.97 -6.06
N GLN A 63 -25.94 0.58 -4.80
CA GLN A 63 -27.13 -0.11 -4.31
C GLN A 63 -27.54 -1.32 -5.16
N TRP A 64 -26.56 -2.06 -5.68
CA TRP A 64 -26.82 -3.24 -6.50
C TRP A 64 -27.44 -4.39 -5.67
N PRO A 65 -28.08 -5.39 -6.31
CA PRO A 65 -28.65 -6.53 -5.61
C PRO A 65 -27.64 -7.23 -4.69
N ALA A 66 -28.03 -7.44 -3.43
CA ALA A 66 -27.22 -8.06 -2.40
C ALA A 66 -27.35 -9.60 -2.40
N TYR A 67 -26.22 -10.28 -2.28
CA TYR A 67 -26.10 -11.73 -2.12
C TYR A 67 -25.23 -12.02 -0.92
N GLU A 68 -25.73 -12.86 -0.01
CA GLU A 68 -25.10 -13.10 1.29
C GLU A 68 -24.45 -14.48 1.35
N PHE A 69 -23.24 -14.54 1.91
CA PHE A 69 -22.41 -15.73 1.98
C PHE A 69 -21.84 -15.89 3.39
N ALA A 70 -22.26 -16.95 4.09
CA ALA A 70 -21.66 -17.32 5.37
C ALA A 70 -20.19 -17.72 5.17
N ILE A 71 -19.27 -17.04 5.85
CA ILE A 71 -17.84 -17.34 5.82
C ILE A 71 -17.54 -18.47 6.81
N PRO A 72 -16.95 -19.60 6.37
CA PRO A 72 -16.60 -20.68 7.27
C PRO A 72 -15.68 -20.23 8.41
N ARG A 73 -15.88 -20.79 9.61
CA ARG A 73 -15.10 -20.44 10.81
C ARG A 73 -13.64 -20.90 10.73
N ASP A 74 -13.35 -21.84 9.85
CA ASP A 74 -12.02 -22.42 9.61
C ASP A 74 -11.27 -21.74 8.46
N TRP A 75 -11.88 -20.76 7.79
CA TRP A 75 -11.14 -19.93 6.82
C TRP A 75 -10.05 -19.15 7.56
N PRO A 76 -8.77 -19.34 7.19
CA PRO A 76 -7.69 -18.61 7.81
C PRO A 76 -7.73 -17.14 7.39
N SER A 77 -7.03 -16.30 8.16
CA SER A 77 -6.81 -14.94 7.72
C SER A 77 -5.99 -14.93 6.43
N ALA A 78 -6.51 -14.24 5.43
CA ALA A 78 -5.91 -14.06 4.12
C ALA A 78 -6.67 -12.99 3.35
N VAL A 79 -6.09 -12.60 2.21
CA VAL A 79 -6.82 -11.89 1.16
C VAL A 79 -7.57 -12.91 0.31
N TYR A 80 -8.84 -12.64 0.04
CA TYR A 80 -9.70 -13.48 -0.78
C TYR A 80 -10.24 -12.70 -1.96
N ILE A 81 -10.45 -13.41 -3.07
CA ILE A 81 -11.09 -12.90 -4.28
C ILE A 81 -12.39 -13.68 -4.50
N ALA A 82 -13.51 -12.97 -4.53
CA ALA A 82 -14.78 -13.49 -5.01
C ALA A 82 -14.85 -13.31 -6.52
N HIS A 83 -14.63 -14.39 -7.28
CA HIS A 83 -14.79 -14.42 -8.74
C HIS A 83 -16.27 -14.63 -9.08
N LEU A 84 -16.82 -13.76 -9.92
CA LEU A 84 -18.22 -13.76 -10.34
C LEU A 84 -18.32 -14.40 -11.73
N GLU A 85 -18.75 -15.66 -11.78
CA GLU A 85 -18.76 -16.44 -13.02
C GLU A 85 -20.14 -16.48 -13.68
N GLU A 86 -20.20 -16.02 -14.93
CA GLU A 86 -21.32 -16.24 -15.84
C GLU A 86 -21.11 -17.53 -16.65
N PRO A 87 -22.17 -18.16 -17.20
CA PRO A 87 -22.02 -19.26 -18.16
C PRO A 87 -21.15 -18.84 -19.35
N GLY A 88 -20.02 -19.53 -19.56
CA GLY A 88 -19.06 -19.20 -20.63
C GLY A 88 -18.15 -18.00 -20.33
N GLY A 89 -18.11 -17.53 -19.07
CA GLY A 89 -17.22 -16.47 -18.61
C GLY A 89 -15.74 -16.84 -18.69
N ALA A 90 -14.88 -15.82 -18.67
CA ALA A 90 -13.43 -16.00 -18.65
C ALA A 90 -12.93 -16.50 -17.28
N ALA A 91 -11.74 -17.10 -17.28
CA ALA A 91 -11.06 -17.44 -16.04
C ALA A 91 -10.58 -16.17 -15.31
N LEU A 92 -10.52 -16.25 -13.98
CA LEU A 92 -10.00 -15.16 -13.14
C LEU A 92 -8.52 -14.89 -13.44
N HIS A 93 -8.18 -13.61 -13.62
CA HIS A 93 -6.81 -13.12 -13.58
C HIS A 93 -6.73 -11.96 -12.55
N LEU A 94 -5.58 -11.79 -11.89
CA LEU A 94 -5.47 -10.77 -10.82
C LEU A 94 -5.54 -9.32 -11.32
N ALA A 95 -5.35 -9.09 -12.61
CA ALA A 95 -5.51 -7.78 -13.25
C ALA A 95 -6.95 -7.56 -13.79
N ALA A 96 -7.93 -8.36 -13.35
CA ALA A 96 -9.29 -8.25 -13.85
C ALA A 96 -9.91 -6.89 -13.53
N THR A 97 -10.51 -6.25 -14.54
CA THR A 97 -11.22 -4.97 -14.41
C THR A 97 -12.73 -5.13 -14.25
N SER A 98 -13.21 -6.38 -14.14
CA SER A 98 -14.60 -6.73 -13.86
C SER A 98 -14.66 -8.14 -13.24
N ALA A 99 -15.86 -8.63 -12.94
CA ALA A 99 -16.11 -10.00 -12.49
C ALA A 99 -15.35 -10.46 -11.21
N ALA A 100 -14.75 -9.57 -10.44
CA ALA A 100 -14.00 -9.92 -9.25
C ALA A 100 -14.20 -8.89 -8.15
N ALA A 101 -14.19 -9.34 -6.89
CA ALA A 101 -14.23 -8.48 -5.72
C ALA A 101 -13.22 -8.98 -4.68
N LEU A 102 -12.43 -8.07 -4.13
CA LEU A 102 -11.43 -8.38 -3.09
C LEU A 102 -12.02 -8.16 -1.70
N PHE A 103 -11.70 -9.06 -0.77
CA PHE A 103 -12.00 -8.88 0.64
C PHE A 103 -10.98 -9.60 1.52
N VAL A 104 -10.91 -9.21 2.79
CA VAL A 104 -10.07 -9.83 3.80
C VAL A 104 -10.92 -10.68 4.74
N VAL A 105 -10.44 -11.89 5.02
CA VAL A 105 -10.86 -12.60 6.25
C VAL A 105 -9.87 -12.23 7.33
N ARG A 106 -10.36 -11.64 8.42
CA ARG A 106 -9.52 -11.05 9.47
C ARG A 106 -8.86 -12.09 10.35
N GLY A 107 -7.68 -11.71 10.84
CA GLY A 107 -6.95 -12.42 11.88
C GLY A 107 -7.63 -12.38 13.22
N GLN A 108 -7.31 -13.38 14.05
CA GLN A 108 -7.69 -13.43 15.46
C GLN A 108 -6.49 -13.21 16.39
N GLY A 109 -5.36 -12.69 15.88
CA GLY A 109 -4.14 -12.46 16.65
C GLY A 109 -3.32 -13.73 16.86
N ARG A 110 -3.37 -14.67 15.91
CA ARG A 110 -2.59 -15.92 15.99
C ARG A 110 -1.19 -15.76 15.40
N SER A 111 -1.04 -14.87 14.44
CA SER A 111 0.26 -14.45 13.91
C SER A 111 0.79 -13.27 14.73
N PRO A 112 2.12 -13.14 14.94
CA PRO A 112 2.70 -11.92 15.47
C PRO A 112 2.70 -10.76 14.46
N ILE A 113 2.37 -11.01 13.20
CA ILE A 113 2.43 -10.03 12.11
C ILE A 113 1.01 -9.72 11.60
N LEU A 114 0.71 -8.43 11.52
CA LEU A 114 -0.47 -7.89 10.85
C LEU A 114 -0.07 -7.24 9.53
N TYR A 115 -0.59 -7.75 8.42
CA TYR A 115 -0.43 -7.17 7.09
C TYR A 115 -1.64 -6.30 6.76
N LYS A 116 -1.41 -5.01 6.48
CA LYS A 116 -2.45 -4.03 6.16
C LYS A 116 -2.53 -3.81 4.65
N LEU A 117 -3.72 -4.00 4.07
CA LEU A 117 -4.00 -3.61 2.68
C LEU A 117 -4.43 -2.14 2.57
N PRO A 118 -3.90 -1.39 1.57
CA PRO A 118 -4.21 0.02 1.35
C PRO A 118 -5.47 0.21 0.47
N LEU A 119 -6.63 -0.29 0.95
CA LEU A 119 -7.91 -0.16 0.24
C LEU A 119 -8.30 1.29 -0.07
N ALA A 120 -8.01 2.24 0.82
CA ALA A 120 -8.29 3.65 0.59
C ALA A 120 -7.54 4.16 -0.65
N THR A 121 -6.26 3.79 -0.79
CA THR A 121 -5.46 4.08 -1.98
C THR A 121 -6.05 3.42 -3.22
N TYR A 122 -6.42 2.13 -3.16
CA TYR A 122 -7.04 1.47 -4.31
C TYR A 122 -8.34 2.18 -4.75
N HIS A 123 -9.17 2.65 -3.82
CA HIS A 123 -10.38 3.38 -4.15
C HIS A 123 -10.13 4.81 -4.65
N ALA A 124 -9.07 5.48 -4.17
CA ALA A 124 -8.67 6.80 -4.64
C ALA A 124 -8.28 6.80 -6.13
N TYR A 125 -7.69 5.72 -6.61
CA TYR A 125 -7.30 5.52 -8.01
C TYR A 125 -8.36 4.80 -8.87
N ASN A 126 -9.39 4.21 -8.27
CA ASN A 126 -10.45 3.50 -8.99
C ASN A 126 -11.33 4.46 -9.82
N CYS A 127 -11.39 4.26 -11.14
CA CYS A 127 -12.12 5.08 -12.12
C CYS A 127 -13.57 4.62 -12.36
N THR A 128 -14.00 3.48 -11.80
CA THR A 128 -15.33 2.92 -12.03
C THR A 128 -16.44 3.91 -11.65
N GLY A 129 -17.37 4.19 -12.58
CA GLY A 129 -18.37 5.24 -12.39
C GLY A 129 -17.94 6.62 -12.89
N GLY A 130 -16.88 6.68 -13.70
CA GLY A 130 -16.53 7.85 -14.52
C GLY A 130 -15.52 8.81 -13.90
N GLY A 131 -14.99 8.50 -12.71
CA GLY A 131 -14.00 9.34 -12.05
C GLY A 131 -13.32 8.69 -10.84
N CYS A 132 -12.22 9.28 -10.42
CA CYS A 132 -11.45 8.97 -9.23
C CYS A 132 -10.88 10.27 -8.65
N PHE A 133 -10.00 10.24 -7.65
CA PHE A 133 -9.42 11.47 -7.12
C PHE A 133 -8.57 12.25 -8.14
N TYR A 134 -7.96 11.56 -9.11
CA TYR A 134 -7.05 12.15 -10.08
C TYR A 134 -7.69 12.52 -11.43
N VAL A 135 -8.75 11.80 -11.84
CA VAL A 135 -9.47 12.07 -13.11
C VAL A 135 -10.96 12.27 -12.85
N ASN A 136 -11.52 13.36 -13.37
CA ASN A 136 -12.92 13.76 -13.18
C ASN A 136 -13.41 13.61 -11.71
N PRO A 137 -12.69 14.17 -10.72
CA PRO A 137 -13.02 13.94 -9.31
C PRO A 137 -14.41 14.47 -8.96
N PRO A 138 -15.35 13.59 -8.54
CA PRO A 138 -16.58 14.05 -7.94
C PRO A 138 -16.26 14.90 -6.70
N ARG A 139 -17.06 15.94 -6.44
CA ARG A 139 -16.78 16.90 -5.37
C ARG A 139 -17.75 16.73 -4.20
N SER A 140 -17.21 16.73 -2.99
CA SER A 140 -17.94 16.91 -1.76
C SER A 140 -17.85 18.37 -1.31
N SER A 141 -18.93 18.90 -0.74
CA SER A 141 -18.95 20.21 -0.09
C SER A 141 -18.58 20.14 1.39
N ASP A 142 -18.90 19.02 2.06
CA ASP A 142 -18.68 18.83 3.50
C ASP A 142 -18.32 17.35 3.81
N PRO A 143 -17.07 17.06 4.22
CA PRO A 143 -15.91 17.95 4.13
C PRO A 143 -15.63 18.31 2.65
N PRO A 144 -15.01 19.48 2.38
CA PRO A 144 -14.72 19.88 1.01
C PRO A 144 -13.58 19.04 0.42
N GLY A 145 -13.77 18.49 -0.78
CA GLY A 145 -12.72 17.69 -1.43
C GLY A 145 -13.20 16.87 -2.61
N ALA A 146 -12.30 16.08 -3.19
CA ALA A 146 -12.67 14.97 -4.06
C ALA A 146 -13.32 13.87 -3.22
N ARG A 147 -14.34 13.21 -3.76
CA ARG A 147 -15.11 12.16 -3.07
C ARG A 147 -15.24 10.92 -3.94
N VAL A 148 -15.03 9.76 -3.33
CA VAL A 148 -15.33 8.46 -3.94
C VAL A 148 -16.05 7.55 -2.96
N SER A 149 -16.98 6.75 -3.48
CA SER A 149 -17.67 5.68 -2.78
C SER A 149 -16.79 4.44 -2.68
N LEU A 150 -16.91 3.73 -1.56
CA LEU A 150 -16.38 2.39 -1.35
C LEU A 150 -17.38 1.32 -1.81
N HIS A 151 -18.66 1.68 -1.98
CA HIS A 151 -19.74 0.81 -2.45
C HIS A 151 -19.89 0.85 -3.98
N ARG A 152 -18.80 0.51 -4.68
CA ARG A 152 -18.74 0.40 -6.16
C ARG A 152 -17.70 -0.66 -6.57
N PRO A 153 -17.80 -1.26 -7.78
CA PRO A 153 -16.79 -2.19 -8.28
C PRO A 153 -15.38 -1.57 -8.33
N GLY A 154 -14.35 -2.40 -8.18
CA GLY A 154 -12.96 -1.97 -8.01
C GLY A 154 -12.49 -2.08 -6.56
N GLY A 155 -11.52 -1.25 -6.16
CA GLY A 155 -10.94 -1.32 -4.81
C GLY A 155 -9.86 -2.41 -4.70
N GLY A 156 -8.99 -2.50 -5.71
CA GLY A 156 -7.84 -3.41 -5.75
C GLY A 156 -7.96 -4.50 -6.82
N ILE A 157 -9.17 -4.81 -7.28
CA ILE A 157 -9.49 -5.67 -8.43
C ILE A 157 -10.94 -5.39 -8.88
N GLY A 158 -11.31 -5.74 -10.11
CA GLY A 158 -12.70 -5.71 -10.57
C GLY A 158 -13.22 -4.34 -10.99
N GLY A 159 -12.31 -3.39 -11.24
CA GLY A 159 -12.62 -2.06 -11.74
C GLY A 159 -11.42 -1.44 -12.46
N ASP A 160 -11.69 -0.41 -13.27
CA ASP A 160 -10.65 0.33 -13.98
C ASP A 160 -9.87 1.22 -13.01
N THR A 161 -8.56 1.33 -13.22
CA THR A 161 -7.67 2.05 -12.31
C THR A 161 -6.93 3.16 -13.07
N TRP A 162 -6.77 4.31 -12.43
CA TRP A 162 -6.02 5.44 -12.96
C TRP A 162 -4.51 5.19 -12.88
N GLY A 163 -3.79 5.60 -13.93
CA GLY A 163 -2.33 5.54 -13.98
C GLY A 163 -1.83 5.06 -15.34
N ALA A 164 -0.56 5.37 -15.64
CA ALA A 164 0.10 4.79 -16.79
C ALA A 164 0.34 3.29 -16.57
N LEU A 165 0.36 2.54 -17.68
CA LEU A 165 0.80 1.15 -17.65
C LEU A 165 2.24 1.09 -17.15
N ASP A 166 2.59 0.10 -16.33
CA ASP A 166 3.97 -0.04 -15.91
C ASP A 166 4.84 -0.53 -17.07
N HIS A 167 5.82 0.28 -17.46
CA HIS A 167 6.85 -0.08 -18.44
C HIS A 167 7.53 -1.43 -18.15
N TYR A 168 7.74 -1.77 -16.88
CA TYR A 168 8.45 -2.99 -16.46
C TYR A 168 7.51 -4.18 -16.20
N ASP A 169 6.22 -3.91 -15.98
CA ASP A 169 5.23 -4.93 -15.74
C ASP A 169 3.85 -4.54 -16.30
N PRO A 170 3.65 -4.68 -17.62
CA PRO A 170 2.39 -4.34 -18.26
C PRO A 170 1.25 -5.32 -17.91
N SER A 171 1.54 -6.39 -17.17
CA SER A 171 0.55 -7.42 -16.84
C SER A 171 -0.23 -7.13 -15.55
N SER A 172 0.27 -6.23 -14.71
CA SER A 172 -0.41 -5.83 -13.47
C SER A 172 -0.51 -4.30 -13.37
N PRO A 173 -1.73 -3.73 -13.37
CA PRO A 173 -1.89 -2.30 -13.22
C PRO A 173 -1.41 -1.84 -11.84
N ARG A 174 -0.64 -0.75 -11.78
CA ARG A 174 -0.33 -0.09 -10.50
C ARG A 174 -1.62 0.29 -9.77
N GLN A 175 -1.54 0.48 -8.46
CA GLN A 175 -2.68 0.82 -7.60
C GLN A 175 -3.74 -0.29 -7.50
N THR A 176 -3.32 -1.54 -7.76
CA THR A 176 -4.13 -2.74 -7.59
C THR A 176 -3.43 -3.75 -6.68
N PHE A 177 -4.20 -4.69 -6.13
CA PHE A 177 -3.69 -5.76 -5.29
C PHE A 177 -2.61 -6.61 -6.01
N ALA A 178 -2.76 -6.80 -7.32
CA ALA A 178 -1.85 -7.60 -8.13
C ALA A 178 -0.43 -7.04 -8.13
N HIS A 179 -0.28 -5.71 -8.04
CA HIS A 179 0.97 -5.06 -8.42
C HIS A 179 2.06 -5.12 -7.33
N TRP A 180 1.74 -4.87 -6.08
CA TRP A 180 2.73 -4.95 -4.99
C TRP A 180 2.35 -5.97 -3.92
N ASP A 181 1.11 -5.93 -3.43
CA ASP A 181 0.68 -6.77 -2.30
C ASP A 181 0.68 -8.26 -2.61
N ALA A 182 0.08 -8.66 -3.74
CA ALA A 182 0.03 -10.06 -4.15
C ALA A 182 1.44 -10.67 -4.24
N ARG A 183 2.41 -9.89 -4.71
CA ARG A 183 3.82 -10.28 -4.86
C ARG A 183 4.53 -10.47 -3.52
N PHE A 184 4.36 -9.51 -2.62
CA PHE A 184 4.99 -9.59 -1.30
C PHE A 184 4.37 -10.72 -0.47
N ILE A 185 3.05 -10.86 -0.50
CA ILE A 185 2.33 -11.96 0.17
C ILE A 185 2.76 -13.31 -0.40
N GLY A 186 2.90 -13.43 -1.71
CA GLY A 186 3.41 -14.66 -2.35
C GLY A 186 4.82 -15.00 -1.89
N TRP A 187 5.71 -14.00 -1.79
CA TRP A 187 7.04 -14.21 -1.21
C TRP A 187 6.97 -14.66 0.26
N MET A 188 6.15 -14.03 1.10
CA MET A 188 5.97 -14.44 2.50
C MET A 188 5.47 -15.88 2.61
N ALA A 189 4.50 -16.26 1.78
CA ALA A 189 3.96 -17.61 1.74
C ALA A 189 5.03 -18.66 1.37
N ARG A 190 5.86 -18.39 0.35
CA ARG A 190 7.02 -19.25 0.00
C ARG A 190 8.05 -19.37 1.12
N ARG A 191 8.09 -18.40 2.05
CA ARG A 191 8.98 -18.39 3.22
C ARG A 191 8.29 -18.92 4.48
N GLY A 192 7.13 -19.57 4.34
CA GLY A 192 6.39 -20.17 5.47
C GLY A 192 5.80 -19.15 6.43
N CYS A 193 5.68 -17.88 6.01
CA CYS A 193 5.13 -16.81 6.83
C CYS A 193 3.69 -16.51 6.43
N THR A 194 2.78 -16.72 7.36
CA THR A 194 1.34 -16.46 7.19
C THR A 194 0.92 -15.35 8.16
N PRO A 195 0.97 -14.07 7.74
CA PRO A 195 0.50 -12.98 8.58
C PRO A 195 -1.03 -13.04 8.74
N ASP A 196 -1.54 -12.40 9.78
CA ASP A 196 -2.95 -12.01 9.84
C ASP A 196 -3.14 -10.76 8.97
N PHE A 197 -4.30 -10.59 8.36
CA PHE A 197 -4.58 -9.51 7.41
C PHE A 197 -5.66 -8.57 7.95
N CYS A 198 -5.54 -7.29 7.60
CA CYS A 198 -6.57 -6.28 7.77
C CYS A 198 -6.60 -5.30 6.60
N THR A 199 -7.62 -4.47 6.57
CA THR A 199 -7.73 -3.31 5.67
C THR A 199 -7.48 -2.01 6.43
N ASP A 200 -7.33 -0.91 5.71
CA ASP A 200 -7.40 0.46 6.26
C ASP A 200 -8.58 0.64 7.23
N PHE A 201 -9.75 0.19 6.83
CA PHE A 201 -10.98 0.44 7.56
C PHE A 201 -11.10 -0.40 8.83
N ASP A 202 -10.50 -1.59 8.86
CA ASP A 202 -10.37 -2.33 10.13
C ASP A 202 -9.48 -1.59 11.12
N LEU A 203 -8.37 -1.03 10.62
CA LEU A 203 -7.48 -0.20 11.42
C LEU A 203 -8.14 1.12 11.81
N HIS A 204 -9.09 1.65 11.03
CA HIS A 204 -9.91 2.82 11.37
C HIS A 204 -11.00 2.50 12.39
N ASP A 205 -11.56 1.29 12.39
CA ASP A 205 -12.72 0.92 13.20
C ASP A 205 -12.34 0.32 14.57
N ASP A 206 -11.35 -0.58 14.62
CA ASP A 206 -10.95 -1.30 15.84
C ASP A 206 -9.71 -0.70 16.52
N PRO A 207 -9.86 0.07 17.63
CA PRO A 207 -8.74 0.73 18.30
C PRO A 207 -7.77 -0.25 18.97
N ALA A 208 -8.18 -1.50 19.19
CA ALA A 208 -7.34 -2.52 19.82
C ALA A 208 -6.63 -3.42 18.80
N LEU A 209 -6.86 -3.23 17.49
CA LEU A 209 -6.39 -4.15 16.45
C LEU A 209 -4.87 -4.35 16.50
N CYS A 210 -4.10 -3.26 16.41
CA CYS A 210 -2.63 -3.34 16.39
C CYS A 210 -2.04 -3.97 17.65
N GLY A 211 -2.67 -3.73 18.82
CA GLY A 211 -2.17 -4.24 20.11
C GLY A 211 -2.17 -5.77 20.24
N ARG A 212 -2.76 -6.49 19.28
CA ARG A 212 -2.73 -7.96 19.20
C ARG A 212 -1.45 -8.50 18.54
N TYR A 213 -0.64 -7.63 17.95
CA TYR A 213 0.46 -8.00 17.07
C TYR A 213 1.78 -7.38 17.55
N ARG A 214 2.89 -7.92 17.05
CA ARG A 214 4.25 -7.40 17.29
C ARG A 214 4.73 -6.51 16.15
N LEU A 215 4.24 -6.76 14.94
CA LEU A 215 4.65 -6.05 13.73
C LEU A 215 3.45 -5.74 12.85
N LEU A 216 3.30 -4.47 12.46
CA LEU A 216 2.45 -4.02 11.36
C LEU A 216 3.30 -3.93 10.08
N LEU A 217 2.81 -4.52 8.99
CA LEU A 217 3.39 -4.43 7.65
C LEU A 217 2.49 -3.61 6.73
N SER A 218 3.12 -2.68 5.99
CA SER A 218 2.54 -1.96 4.85
C SER A 218 3.54 -2.03 3.69
N VAL A 219 3.04 -2.24 2.47
CA VAL A 219 3.85 -2.60 1.31
C VAL A 219 3.39 -1.85 0.07
N GLY A 220 4.33 -1.48 -0.79
CA GLY A 220 4.02 -0.87 -2.08
C GLY A 220 3.59 0.57 -1.91
N HIS A 221 2.34 0.87 -2.24
CA HIS A 221 1.80 2.22 -2.27
C HIS A 221 0.62 2.37 -1.31
N ASP A 222 0.83 3.11 -0.23
CA ASP A 222 -0.10 3.26 0.90
C ASP A 222 -0.28 4.74 1.25
N GLU A 223 -0.80 5.49 0.29
CA GLU A 223 -0.82 6.96 0.24
C GLU A 223 -1.91 7.61 1.10
N TYR A 224 -3.09 7.01 1.18
CA TYR A 224 -4.29 7.65 1.73
C TYR A 224 -4.63 7.14 3.13
N TRP A 225 -4.49 8.01 4.13
CA TRP A 225 -4.65 7.65 5.54
C TRP A 225 -5.63 8.59 6.25
N SER A 226 -6.42 8.07 7.17
CA SER A 226 -7.20 8.92 8.08
C SER A 226 -6.38 9.23 9.33
N GLU A 227 -6.74 10.30 10.04
CA GLU A 227 -6.14 10.63 11.35
C GLU A 227 -6.25 9.46 12.32
N THR A 228 -7.43 8.85 12.44
CA THR A 228 -7.65 7.67 13.29
C THR A 228 -6.69 6.51 13.00
N MET A 229 -6.44 6.19 11.72
CA MET A 229 -5.52 5.12 11.35
C MET A 229 -4.09 5.47 11.77
N ARG A 230 -3.64 6.68 11.43
CA ARG A 230 -2.31 7.16 11.75
C ARG A 230 -2.07 7.20 13.26
N ASP A 231 -3.01 7.73 14.03
CA ASP A 231 -2.95 7.79 15.50
C ASP A 231 -2.78 6.41 16.12
N ARG A 232 -3.50 5.40 15.60
CA ARG A 232 -3.42 4.03 16.11
C ARG A 232 -2.08 3.39 15.83
N VAL A 233 -1.48 3.64 14.67
CA VAL A 233 -0.14 3.13 14.35
C VAL A 233 0.92 3.82 15.20
N GLU A 234 0.86 5.16 15.33
CA GLU A 234 1.80 5.89 16.17
C GLU A 234 1.68 5.50 17.65
N ALA A 235 0.46 5.31 18.16
CA ALA A 235 0.22 4.82 19.51
C ALA A 235 0.72 3.37 19.71
N PHE A 236 0.51 2.50 18.72
CA PHE A 236 1.03 1.14 18.73
C PHE A 236 2.55 1.11 18.80
N VAL A 237 3.24 1.92 17.99
CA VAL A 237 4.71 2.04 18.04
C VAL A 237 5.15 2.57 19.40
N THR A 238 4.51 3.63 19.89
CA THR A 238 4.79 4.21 21.21
C THR A 238 4.59 3.20 22.35
N ALA A 239 3.68 2.24 22.19
CA ALA A 239 3.44 1.16 23.15
C ALA A 239 4.44 -0.02 23.02
N GLY A 240 5.43 0.05 22.13
CA GLY A 240 6.44 -1.00 21.92
C GLY A 240 6.18 -1.92 20.72
N GLY A 241 5.12 -1.68 19.95
CA GLY A 241 4.85 -2.36 18.69
C GLY A 241 5.81 -1.94 17.58
N ASN A 242 6.01 -2.77 16.56
CA ASN A 242 6.90 -2.44 15.44
C ASN A 242 6.11 -2.16 14.16
N ALA A 243 6.61 -1.28 13.31
CA ALA A 243 6.06 -1.05 11.97
C ALA A 243 7.16 -1.20 10.91
N ALA A 244 6.84 -1.84 9.78
CA ALA A 244 7.74 -1.89 8.64
C ALA A 244 7.00 -1.51 7.35
N PHE A 245 7.49 -0.47 6.69
CA PHE A 245 6.98 0.07 5.45
C PHE A 245 7.91 -0.36 4.30
N PHE A 246 7.52 -1.40 3.57
CA PHE A 246 8.19 -1.82 2.34
C PHE A 246 7.56 -1.13 1.13
N GLY A 247 7.55 0.20 1.18
CA GLY A 247 6.85 1.06 0.25
C GLY A 247 7.40 2.49 0.24
N ALA A 248 6.72 3.36 -0.49
CA ALA A 248 6.93 4.81 -0.51
C ALA A 248 5.62 5.55 -0.80
N ASN A 249 5.68 6.88 -0.76
CA ASN A 249 4.54 7.79 -0.76
C ASN A 249 3.55 7.41 0.36
N ILE A 250 4.11 7.01 1.50
CA ILE A 250 3.33 6.47 2.61
C ILE A 250 2.67 7.62 3.36
N CYS A 251 1.36 7.53 3.56
CA CYS A 251 0.59 8.51 4.34
C CYS A 251 0.76 9.93 3.82
N TRP A 252 0.80 10.16 2.50
CA TRP A 252 0.94 11.48 1.89
C TRP A 252 -0.35 12.31 1.91
N TRP A 253 -1.50 11.65 1.80
CA TRP A 253 -2.82 12.29 1.84
C TRP A 253 -3.60 11.91 3.08
N ARG A 254 -4.18 12.92 3.74
CA ARG A 254 -5.21 12.75 4.75
C ARG A 254 -6.55 12.50 4.08
N ILE A 255 -7.31 11.54 4.58
CA ILE A 255 -8.70 11.32 4.16
C ILE A 255 -9.66 11.45 5.31
N HIS A 256 -10.88 11.84 4.97
CA HIS A 256 -12.04 11.82 5.83
C HIS A 256 -12.90 10.63 5.45
N VAL A 257 -13.09 9.70 6.40
CA VAL A 257 -14.03 8.58 6.25
C VAL A 257 -15.42 9.08 6.58
N VAL A 258 -16.36 8.96 5.64
CA VAL A 258 -17.73 9.50 5.75
C VAL A 258 -18.79 8.43 5.45
N ASP A 259 -20.05 8.77 5.69
CA ASP A 259 -21.21 7.89 5.45
C ASP A 259 -21.10 6.51 6.12
N ASN A 260 -20.66 6.48 7.39
CA ASN A 260 -20.42 5.25 8.15
C ASN A 260 -19.45 4.28 7.44
N ALA A 261 -18.33 4.82 6.94
CA ALA A 261 -17.34 4.09 6.15
C ALA A 261 -17.88 3.57 4.80
N GLY A 262 -18.84 4.26 4.20
CA GLY A 262 -19.30 4.01 2.82
C GLY A 262 -18.52 4.79 1.76
N ALA A 263 -17.76 5.82 2.16
CA ALA A 263 -17.04 6.68 1.23
C ALA A 263 -15.87 7.40 1.90
N ILE A 264 -14.98 7.94 1.07
CA ILE A 264 -13.82 8.75 1.49
C ILE A 264 -13.78 10.08 0.75
N VAL A 265 -13.29 11.11 1.45
CA VAL A 265 -13.10 12.46 0.91
C VAL A 265 -11.65 12.92 1.16
N CYS A 266 -11.03 13.54 0.16
CA CYS A 266 -9.70 14.13 0.25
C CYS A 266 -9.64 15.47 -0.48
N HIS A 267 -9.11 16.48 0.19
CA HIS A 267 -8.88 17.81 -0.37
C HIS A 267 -7.48 17.93 -1.00
N GLN A 268 -7.26 17.19 -2.09
CA GLN A 268 -6.00 17.15 -2.83
C GLN A 268 -5.76 18.31 -3.82
N GLY A 269 -6.18 19.52 -3.45
CA GLY A 269 -5.97 20.73 -4.25
C GLY A 269 -7.25 21.43 -4.71
N GLY A 270 -7.07 22.59 -5.34
CA GLY A 270 -8.13 23.51 -5.77
C GLY A 270 -7.72 24.97 -5.53
N PRO A 271 -8.57 25.97 -5.85
CA PRO A 271 -8.27 27.39 -5.68
C PRO A 271 -7.91 27.80 -4.24
N ARG A 272 -8.28 26.96 -3.27
CA ARG A 272 -8.01 27.19 -1.84
C ARG A 272 -6.78 26.43 -1.33
N GLY A 273 -6.14 25.59 -2.14
CA GLY A 273 -4.96 24.79 -1.76
C GLY A 273 -5.26 23.31 -1.47
N ALA A 274 -4.25 22.60 -0.98
CA ALA A 274 -4.30 21.18 -0.62
C ALA A 274 -4.27 21.03 0.92
N PHE A 275 -5.45 21.07 1.55
CA PHE A 275 -5.58 21.09 3.02
C PHE A 275 -5.45 19.72 3.67
N ASP A 276 -5.43 18.67 2.86
CA ASP A 276 -5.26 17.30 3.33
C ASP A 276 -3.85 16.76 3.08
N HIS A 277 -2.88 17.59 2.70
CA HIS A 277 -1.47 17.23 2.89
C HIS A 277 -1.15 17.15 4.39
N TRP A 278 -0.30 16.21 4.79
CA TRP A 278 0.05 16.08 6.20
C TRP A 278 1.09 17.09 6.67
N TRP A 279 2.11 17.37 5.88
CA TRP A 279 3.26 18.17 6.31
C TRP A 279 3.03 19.69 6.47
N PRO A 280 2.33 20.42 5.58
CA PRO A 280 2.36 21.87 5.63
C PRO A 280 1.48 22.37 6.79
N PRO A 281 1.82 23.51 7.43
CA PRO A 281 0.95 24.12 8.43
C PRO A 281 -0.45 24.50 7.91
N SER A 282 -0.59 24.70 6.61
CA SER A 282 -1.88 24.93 5.96
C SER A 282 -2.69 23.64 5.74
N GLY A 283 -2.08 22.46 5.94
CA GLY A 283 -2.72 21.15 5.88
C GLY A 283 -2.98 20.61 7.28
N ALA A 284 -2.53 19.38 7.57
CA ALA A 284 -2.63 18.79 8.90
C ALA A 284 -1.50 19.24 9.87
N GLY A 285 -0.42 19.85 9.36
CA GLY A 285 0.71 20.30 10.18
C GLY A 285 1.43 19.17 10.96
N ARG A 286 1.37 17.94 10.45
CA ARG A 286 1.91 16.72 11.04
C ARG A 286 2.66 15.90 9.98
N PRO A 287 3.90 16.26 9.62
CA PRO A 287 4.69 15.61 8.56
C PRO A 287 4.75 14.09 8.67
N GLU A 288 4.77 13.39 7.54
CA GLU A 288 4.79 11.93 7.43
C GLU A 288 6.05 11.31 8.05
N ASP A 289 7.16 12.06 8.09
CA ASP A 289 8.44 11.68 8.68
C ASP A 289 8.30 11.23 10.13
N GLY A 290 7.36 11.84 10.87
CA GLY A 290 7.11 11.45 12.25
C GLY A 290 6.56 10.03 12.40
N LEU A 291 5.98 9.47 11.34
CA LEU A 291 5.47 8.09 11.27
C LEU A 291 6.48 7.13 10.64
N THR A 292 7.12 7.52 9.53
CA THR A 292 7.93 6.60 8.70
C THR A 292 9.43 6.95 8.70
N GLY A 293 9.83 8.11 9.20
CA GLY A 293 11.20 8.61 9.16
C GLY A 293 11.64 9.17 7.80
N ALA A 294 10.75 9.19 6.82
CA ALA A 294 10.96 9.71 5.48
C ALA A 294 9.65 10.30 4.93
N SER A 295 9.70 11.09 3.86
CA SER A 295 8.50 11.62 3.22
C SER A 295 8.70 11.76 1.71
N TYR A 296 7.60 11.63 0.97
CA TYR A 296 7.56 11.84 -0.47
C TYR A 296 8.13 13.21 -0.86
N ARG A 297 7.97 14.24 0.00
CA ARG A 297 8.49 15.59 -0.25
C ARG A 297 10.02 15.70 -0.35
N HIS A 298 10.74 14.69 0.16
CA HIS A 298 12.20 14.55 0.04
C HIS A 298 12.61 13.44 -0.93
N GLY A 299 11.64 12.74 -1.53
CA GLY A 299 11.84 11.71 -2.55
C GLY A 299 11.33 12.19 -3.90
N GLY A 300 10.53 11.38 -4.61
CA GLY A 300 10.06 11.75 -5.95
C GLY A 300 9.38 10.62 -6.71
N GLY A 301 8.83 10.95 -7.87
CA GLY A 301 7.98 10.10 -8.69
C GLY A 301 8.50 9.89 -10.12
N TRP A 302 8.26 8.69 -10.65
CA TRP A 302 8.54 8.27 -12.01
C TRP A 302 7.34 7.51 -12.59
N TRP A 303 6.55 8.18 -13.41
CA TRP A 303 5.24 7.76 -13.88
C TRP A 303 5.28 6.64 -14.92
N ASP A 304 6.14 6.78 -15.92
CA ASP A 304 6.25 5.81 -17.01
C ASP A 304 7.59 5.91 -17.75
N GLY A 305 7.89 4.88 -18.53
CA GLY A 305 9.09 4.77 -19.34
C GLY A 305 10.29 4.22 -18.58
N PRO A 306 11.40 3.98 -19.31
CA PRO A 306 12.61 3.42 -18.71
C PRO A 306 13.26 4.41 -17.75
N ARG A 307 13.36 4.02 -16.48
CA ARG A 307 14.00 4.75 -15.39
C ARG A 307 15.48 4.43 -15.28
N ARG A 308 16.30 5.46 -15.07
CA ARG A 308 17.72 5.33 -14.71
C ARG A 308 17.86 5.56 -13.21
N ALA A 309 18.23 4.51 -12.47
CA ALA A 309 18.47 4.63 -11.04
C ALA A 309 19.74 3.85 -10.63
N GLY A 310 20.60 4.50 -9.83
CA GLY A 310 21.88 3.95 -9.41
C GLY A 310 21.80 2.91 -8.27
N GLY A 311 20.59 2.56 -7.82
CA GLY A 311 20.36 1.71 -6.66
C GLY A 311 20.62 2.39 -5.32
N TYR A 312 20.34 1.68 -4.24
CA TYR A 312 20.59 2.12 -2.88
C TYR A 312 22.07 1.97 -2.52
N VAL A 313 22.69 3.05 -2.03
CA VAL A 313 24.06 3.02 -1.51
C VAL A 313 24.03 2.80 0.00
N ALA A 314 24.68 1.74 0.48
CA ALA A 314 24.74 1.38 1.90
C ALA A 314 25.54 2.40 2.72
N GLN A 315 24.89 3.04 3.69
CA GLN A 315 25.48 4.04 4.60
C GLN A 315 26.00 3.39 5.88
N GLN A 316 25.23 2.44 6.43
CA GLN A 316 25.51 1.74 7.69
C GLN A 316 25.47 0.21 7.53
N PRO A 317 26.41 -0.40 6.78
CA PRO A 317 26.36 -1.83 6.44
C PRO A 317 26.49 -2.79 7.63
N LEU A 318 26.96 -2.30 8.79
CA LEU A 318 27.08 -3.10 10.01
C LEU A 318 25.77 -3.15 10.82
N HIS A 319 24.76 -2.37 10.42
CA HIS A 319 23.45 -2.42 11.04
C HIS A 319 22.82 -3.81 10.85
N TRP A 320 22.07 -4.30 11.84
CA TRP A 320 21.50 -5.66 11.83
C TRP A 320 20.60 -5.94 10.62
N ALA A 321 19.98 -4.90 10.05
CA ALA A 321 19.17 -5.02 8.83
C ALA A 321 19.98 -5.57 7.64
N PHE A 322 21.28 -5.35 7.61
CA PHE A 322 22.18 -5.81 6.55
C PHE A 322 22.95 -7.09 6.89
N ALA A 323 22.69 -7.70 8.05
CA ALA A 323 23.37 -8.93 8.45
C ALA A 323 23.25 -10.02 7.36
N GLY A 324 24.38 -10.61 6.97
CA GLY A 324 24.43 -11.66 5.93
C GLY A 324 24.22 -11.18 4.50
N THR A 325 24.18 -9.87 4.22
CA THR A 325 24.11 -9.33 2.85
C THR A 325 25.48 -9.23 2.17
N GLY A 326 26.55 -9.11 2.96
CA GLY A 326 27.91 -8.86 2.47
C GLY A 326 28.14 -7.42 1.94
N LEU A 327 27.18 -6.52 2.14
CA LEU A 327 27.30 -5.12 1.71
C LEU A 327 28.43 -4.40 2.46
N ARG A 328 29.17 -3.57 1.72
CA ARG A 328 30.17 -2.65 2.26
C ARG A 328 29.65 -1.22 2.24
N ARG A 329 30.25 -0.36 3.06
CA ARG A 329 29.91 1.07 3.10
C ARG A 329 30.22 1.68 1.73
N GLY A 330 29.30 2.47 1.19
CA GLY A 330 29.41 3.03 -0.16
C GLY A 330 29.09 2.06 -1.29
N GLN A 331 28.70 0.80 -1.00
CA GLN A 331 28.32 -0.16 -2.03
C GLN A 331 26.85 0.00 -2.42
N SER A 332 26.57 0.00 -3.73
CA SER A 332 25.20 0.00 -4.27
C SER A 332 24.58 -1.41 -4.32
N PHE A 333 23.25 -1.49 -4.18
CA PHE A 333 22.41 -2.66 -4.46
C PHE A 333 21.06 -2.25 -5.08
N GLY A 334 20.40 -3.18 -5.76
CA GLY A 334 19.11 -2.93 -6.44
C GLY A 334 19.19 -2.06 -7.71
N ALA A 335 20.39 -1.72 -8.20
CA ALA A 335 20.59 -1.01 -9.47
C ALA A 335 20.37 -1.92 -10.68
N ASP A 336 20.86 -3.16 -10.60
CA ASP A 336 20.86 -4.14 -11.70
C ASP A 336 19.60 -5.02 -11.74
N THR A 337 18.50 -4.55 -11.13
CA THR A 337 17.22 -5.26 -11.13
C THR A 337 16.29 -4.70 -12.20
N LEU A 338 15.32 -5.50 -12.63
CA LEU A 338 14.26 -5.13 -13.56
C LEU A 338 12.89 -5.44 -12.91
N PRO A 339 12.14 -4.42 -12.45
CA PRO A 339 12.46 -2.98 -12.45
C PRO A 339 13.64 -2.61 -11.54
N PRO A 340 14.28 -1.44 -11.73
CA PRO A 340 15.23 -0.90 -10.76
C PRO A 340 14.56 -0.72 -9.40
N LEU A 341 15.25 -1.07 -8.31
CA LEU A 341 14.67 -1.06 -6.95
C LEU A 341 14.21 0.32 -6.49
N VAL A 342 14.95 1.37 -6.84
CA VAL A 342 14.51 2.76 -6.63
C VAL A 342 13.38 3.00 -7.62
N GLY A 343 12.17 3.05 -7.08
CA GLY A 343 10.92 2.63 -7.71
C GLY A 343 10.09 3.70 -8.42
N TYR A 344 8.84 3.35 -8.71
CA TYR A 344 7.80 4.25 -9.21
C TYR A 344 7.68 5.52 -8.36
N GLU A 345 7.69 5.37 -7.04
CA GLU A 345 7.74 6.48 -6.09
C GLU A 345 8.73 6.16 -4.98
N CYS A 346 9.28 7.22 -4.39
CA CYS A 346 10.32 7.17 -3.38
C CYS A 346 10.02 8.15 -2.25
N ASP A 347 10.29 7.74 -1.01
CA ASP A 347 10.30 8.61 0.16
C ASP A 347 11.75 8.87 0.58
N GLY A 348 12.04 10.11 0.95
CA GLY A 348 13.38 10.55 1.35
C GLY A 348 13.45 11.09 2.77
N ALA A 349 14.64 11.08 3.36
CA ALA A 349 14.94 11.92 4.51
C ALA A 349 15.56 13.25 4.05
N PRO A 350 15.46 14.34 4.84
CA PRO A 350 16.18 15.58 4.55
C PRO A 350 17.70 15.37 4.58
N LEU A 351 18.37 15.55 3.44
CA LEU A 351 19.83 15.43 3.30
C LEU A 351 20.47 16.82 3.09
N GLN A 352 21.55 17.12 3.80
CA GLN A 352 22.36 18.31 3.53
C GLN A 352 23.40 18.10 2.45
N SER A 353 23.94 16.87 2.35
CA SER A 353 25.03 16.54 1.44
C SER A 353 24.92 15.10 0.97
N PHE A 354 25.41 14.86 -0.24
CA PHE A 354 25.66 13.54 -0.79
C PHE A 354 26.95 13.58 -1.61
N ASP A 355 27.99 12.90 -1.13
CA ASP A 355 29.27 12.80 -1.83
C ASP A 355 29.15 11.75 -2.94
N GLN A 356 29.17 12.21 -4.19
CA GLN A 356 29.07 11.34 -5.37
C GLN A 356 30.27 10.38 -5.53
N ALA A 357 31.45 10.71 -4.99
CA ALA A 357 32.62 9.86 -5.10
C ALA A 357 32.57 8.68 -4.14
N THR A 358 32.06 8.89 -2.93
CA THR A 358 31.97 7.86 -1.89
C THR A 358 30.57 7.25 -1.74
N GLY A 359 29.55 7.91 -2.29
CA GLY A 359 28.14 7.56 -2.15
C GLY A 359 27.58 7.82 -0.75
N MET A 360 28.26 8.64 0.05
CA MET A 360 27.91 8.91 1.45
C MET A 360 26.98 10.11 1.58
N ALA A 361 25.93 9.97 2.37
CA ALA A 361 24.98 11.03 2.65
C ALA A 361 25.02 11.48 4.11
N GLU A 362 24.69 12.75 4.33
CA GLU A 362 24.51 13.33 5.66
C GLU A 362 23.08 13.87 5.79
N LEU A 363 22.42 13.54 6.90
CA LEU A 363 21.14 14.13 7.26
C LEU A 363 21.33 15.63 7.49
N ALA A 364 20.32 16.42 7.14
CA ALA A 364 20.35 17.86 7.39
C ALA A 364 20.30 18.18 8.88
N ASP A 365 21.07 19.19 9.31
CA ASP A 365 21.09 19.69 10.69
C ASP A 365 19.70 20.09 11.20
N ASP A 366 18.81 20.52 10.31
CA ASP A 366 17.44 20.93 10.60
C ASP A 366 16.39 19.85 10.30
N ALA A 367 16.79 18.60 10.03
CA ALA A 367 15.87 17.50 9.73
C ALA A 367 14.78 17.32 10.81
N GLY A 368 15.11 17.56 12.09
CA GLY A 368 14.12 17.51 13.16
C GLY A 368 12.97 18.53 13.02
N ARG A 369 13.19 19.66 12.34
CA ARG A 369 12.13 20.65 12.04
C ARG A 369 11.14 20.14 10.98
N CYS A 370 11.58 19.21 10.13
CA CYS A 370 10.77 18.52 9.14
C CYS A 370 10.00 17.32 9.72
N GLY A 371 10.13 17.05 11.03
CA GLY A 371 9.47 15.93 11.70
C GLY A 371 10.28 14.63 11.71
N THR A 372 11.49 14.63 11.14
CA THR A 372 12.41 13.48 11.16
C THR A 372 12.73 13.09 12.62
N PRO A 373 12.57 11.81 13.00
CA PRO A 373 12.91 11.32 14.33
C PRO A 373 14.39 11.60 14.68
N PRO A 374 14.68 12.05 15.92
CA PRO A 374 16.04 12.44 16.31
C PRO A 374 17.04 11.29 16.34
N ASP A 375 16.57 10.05 16.46
CA ASP A 375 17.37 8.82 16.47
C ASP A 375 17.33 8.07 15.11
N LEU A 376 16.88 8.73 14.04
CA LEU A 376 16.84 8.16 12.69
C LEU A 376 18.24 7.69 12.26
N GLN A 377 18.36 6.40 12.01
CA GLN A 377 19.53 5.78 11.40
C GLN A 377 19.31 5.66 9.90
N LEU A 378 20.02 6.50 9.14
CA LEU A 378 20.10 6.40 7.69
C LEU A 378 20.87 5.12 7.30
N LEU A 379 20.17 4.12 6.75
CA LEU A 379 20.76 2.82 6.41
C LEU A 379 21.27 2.77 4.98
N ALA A 380 20.49 3.27 4.03
CA ALA A 380 20.86 3.42 2.63
C ALA A 380 20.19 4.63 2.00
N ALA A 381 20.79 5.21 0.97
CA ALA A 381 20.23 6.32 0.20
C ALA A 381 20.51 6.16 -1.29
N ALA A 382 19.59 6.61 -2.13
CA ALA A 382 19.75 6.72 -3.57
C ALA A 382 19.30 8.11 -4.02
N VAL A 383 20.22 8.95 -4.49
CA VAL A 383 19.88 10.29 -4.99
C VAL A 383 19.06 10.16 -6.27
N LEU A 384 17.96 10.92 -6.34
CA LEU A 384 17.12 11.02 -7.51
C LEU A 384 17.70 12.11 -8.42
N GLY A 385 17.93 11.78 -9.69
CA GLY A 385 18.45 12.72 -10.68
C GLY A 385 17.45 13.83 -11.01
N GLY A 386 17.94 14.93 -11.56
CA GLY A 386 17.07 16.03 -12.03
C GLY A 386 16.18 15.66 -13.23
N ASP A 387 16.33 14.44 -13.78
CA ASP A 387 15.51 13.85 -14.83
C ASP A 387 14.28 13.09 -14.28
N TRP A 388 14.13 12.98 -12.96
CA TRP A 388 12.92 12.44 -12.35
C TRP A 388 11.71 13.30 -12.69
N GLN A 389 10.60 12.64 -13.02
CA GLN A 389 9.42 13.27 -13.60
C GLN A 389 8.66 14.11 -12.57
N GLU A 390 8.78 13.77 -11.29
CA GLU A 390 8.35 14.62 -10.20
C GLU A 390 9.37 14.65 -9.08
N LEU A 391 9.71 15.87 -8.67
CA LEU A 391 10.48 16.19 -7.47
C LEU A 391 9.69 17.25 -6.69
N PRO A 392 8.88 16.84 -5.69
CA PRO A 392 7.89 17.71 -5.07
C PRO A 392 8.51 18.91 -4.31
N PRO A 393 7.76 20.01 -4.11
CA PRO A 393 8.20 21.08 -3.23
C PRO A 393 8.21 20.61 -1.77
N ARG A 394 9.01 21.28 -0.95
CA ARG A 394 9.10 21.04 0.51
C ARG A 394 9.37 22.34 1.26
N GLU A 395 9.65 22.27 2.55
CA GLU A 395 9.88 23.43 3.40
C GLU A 395 10.92 24.38 2.78
N ASN A 396 10.49 25.60 2.44
CA ASN A 396 11.30 26.68 1.87
C ASN A 396 12.00 26.35 0.53
N HIS A 397 11.63 25.24 -0.13
CA HIS A 397 12.23 24.81 -1.39
C HIS A 397 11.14 24.58 -2.44
N GLY A 398 11.32 25.21 -3.61
CA GLY A 398 10.49 24.92 -4.77
C GLY A 398 10.72 23.50 -5.29
N PRO A 399 9.87 23.04 -6.23
CA PRO A 399 10.03 21.72 -6.87
C PRO A 399 11.45 21.54 -7.45
N GLY A 400 12.02 20.34 -7.25
CA GLY A 400 13.36 19.96 -7.74
C GLY A 400 14.55 20.65 -7.07
N ALA A 401 14.34 21.56 -6.12
CA ALA A 401 15.43 22.20 -5.40
C ALA A 401 16.04 21.25 -4.34
N GLY A 402 17.34 21.38 -4.06
CA GLY A 402 18.09 20.59 -3.08
C GLY A 402 18.20 19.09 -3.42
N ILE A 403 18.45 18.25 -2.41
CA ILE A 403 18.67 16.81 -2.62
C ILE A 403 17.36 16.06 -2.42
N HIS A 404 16.97 15.34 -3.47
CA HIS A 404 15.91 14.34 -3.42
C HIS A 404 16.53 12.95 -3.42
N ALA A 405 16.03 12.05 -2.60
CA ALA A 405 16.55 10.69 -2.49
C ALA A 405 15.47 9.70 -2.11
N ALA A 406 15.59 8.46 -2.58
CA ALA A 406 14.98 7.32 -1.92
C ALA A 406 15.82 6.99 -0.68
N THR A 407 15.19 6.83 0.48
CA THR A 407 15.88 6.63 1.75
C THR A 407 15.37 5.40 2.48
N MET A 408 16.29 4.49 2.80
CA MET A 408 16.03 3.37 3.71
C MET A 408 16.54 3.73 5.10
N ALA A 409 15.66 3.66 6.09
CA ALA A 409 15.96 4.13 7.44
C ALA A 409 15.28 3.30 8.53
N VAL A 410 15.82 3.42 9.75
CA VAL A 410 15.24 2.85 10.98
C VAL A 410 15.28 3.89 12.09
N PHE A 411 14.24 3.97 12.90
CA PHE A 411 14.23 4.74 14.15
C PHE A 411 13.44 4.02 15.24
N THR A 412 13.48 4.54 16.47
CA THR A 412 12.77 3.96 17.61
C THR A 412 11.91 4.98 18.36
N ARG A 413 10.76 4.51 18.83
CA ARG A 413 9.87 5.24 19.76
C ARG A 413 9.23 4.22 20.69
N ASN A 414 10.04 3.62 21.57
CA ASN A 414 9.79 2.35 22.29
C ASN A 414 9.69 1.13 21.36
N GLY A 415 8.84 1.20 20.34
CA GLY A 415 8.84 0.30 19.19
C GLY A 415 9.88 0.68 18.14
N THR A 416 10.10 -0.21 17.17
CA THR A 416 10.99 0.05 16.02
C THR A 416 10.19 0.30 14.75
N VAL A 417 10.58 1.32 13.98
CA VAL A 417 10.04 1.58 12.65
C VAL A 417 11.12 1.39 11.61
N PHE A 418 10.81 0.64 10.55
CA PHE A 418 11.63 0.49 9.35
C PHE A 418 10.89 1.06 8.14
N SER A 419 11.63 1.78 7.28
CA SER A 419 11.12 2.25 5.99
C SER A 419 12.09 1.90 4.88
N ALA A 420 11.58 1.27 3.82
CA ALA A 420 12.33 0.92 2.62
C ALA A 420 12.49 2.11 1.66
N GLY A 421 11.57 3.08 1.70
CA GLY A 421 11.64 4.31 0.90
C GLY A 421 11.38 4.12 -0.59
N THR A 422 10.75 3.02 -0.99
CA THR A 422 10.37 2.80 -2.40
C THR A 422 9.18 1.85 -2.59
N THR A 423 8.31 2.16 -3.54
CA THR A 423 7.15 1.31 -3.90
C THR A 423 7.56 -0.03 -4.52
N ASP A 424 8.64 -0.07 -5.31
CA ASP A 424 9.01 -1.26 -6.11
C ASP A 424 9.77 -2.34 -5.32
N TRP A 425 9.85 -2.23 -3.99
CA TRP A 425 10.48 -3.25 -3.15
C TRP A 425 9.86 -4.63 -3.38
N ALA A 426 8.52 -4.71 -3.44
CA ALA A 426 7.81 -5.97 -3.67
C ALA A 426 8.07 -6.58 -5.07
N GLN A 427 8.25 -5.73 -6.09
CA GLN A 427 8.57 -6.18 -7.46
C GLN A 427 9.93 -6.87 -7.49
N VAL A 428 10.95 -6.23 -6.93
CA VAL A 428 12.32 -6.79 -6.86
C VAL A 428 12.38 -8.00 -5.94
N LEU A 429 11.70 -7.96 -4.79
CA LEU A 429 11.65 -9.08 -3.84
C LEU A 429 11.05 -10.34 -4.48
N SER A 430 9.92 -10.20 -5.18
CA SER A 430 9.21 -11.33 -5.76
C SER A 430 9.94 -11.95 -6.96
N SER A 431 10.64 -11.14 -7.75
CA SER A 431 11.46 -11.64 -8.86
C SER A 431 12.73 -12.37 -8.38
N GLY A 432 13.18 -12.10 -7.15
CA GLY A 432 14.34 -12.73 -6.54
C GLY A 432 15.68 -12.35 -7.20
N GLN A 433 15.69 -11.30 -8.02
CA GLN A 433 16.85 -10.84 -8.79
C GLN A 433 17.98 -10.28 -7.91
N ASP A 434 17.65 -9.72 -6.73
CA ASP A 434 18.64 -9.24 -5.77
C ASP A 434 18.52 -9.95 -4.41
N LYS A 435 19.49 -10.82 -4.11
CA LYS A 435 19.54 -11.58 -2.85
C LYS A 435 19.77 -10.71 -1.61
N ARG A 436 20.30 -9.49 -1.78
CA ARG A 436 20.47 -8.53 -0.68
C ARG A 436 19.12 -7.97 -0.26
N VAL A 437 18.24 -7.64 -1.21
CA VAL A 437 16.86 -7.20 -0.94
C VAL A 437 16.08 -8.27 -0.17
N GLU A 438 16.16 -9.52 -0.63
CA GLU A 438 15.55 -10.65 0.06
C GLU A 438 16.12 -10.82 1.48
N ARG A 439 17.45 -10.79 1.65
CA ARG A 439 18.09 -10.91 2.95
C ARG A 439 17.71 -9.78 3.91
N ILE A 440 17.69 -8.54 3.45
CA ILE A 440 17.24 -7.38 4.24
C ILE A 440 15.80 -7.59 4.69
N THR A 441 14.90 -7.94 3.76
CA THR A 441 13.48 -8.21 4.07
C THR A 441 13.33 -9.28 5.15
N ARG A 442 14.09 -10.39 5.04
CA ARG A 442 14.09 -11.43 6.08
C ARG A 442 14.55 -10.87 7.43
N ASN A 443 15.67 -10.15 7.47
CA ASN A 443 16.22 -9.61 8.72
C ASN A 443 15.21 -8.69 9.44
N ILE A 444 14.51 -7.83 8.69
CA ILE A 444 13.46 -6.94 9.22
C ILE A 444 12.30 -7.77 9.79
N ILE A 445 11.72 -8.68 8.99
CA ILE A 445 10.54 -9.47 9.40
C ILE A 445 10.87 -10.38 10.58
N GLU A 446 12.01 -11.07 10.55
CA GLU A 446 12.42 -12.00 11.60
C GLU A 446 12.63 -11.25 12.93
N ARG A 447 13.32 -10.10 12.89
CA ARG A 447 13.60 -9.32 14.09
C ARG A 447 12.35 -8.64 14.66
N LEU A 448 11.57 -7.97 13.81
CA LEU A 448 10.45 -7.15 14.27
C LEU A 448 9.18 -7.97 14.52
N GLY A 449 8.95 -9.02 13.74
CA GLY A 449 7.90 -10.01 13.99
C GLY A 449 8.28 -11.00 15.09
N GLY A 450 9.58 -11.16 15.35
CA GLY A 450 10.14 -12.08 16.34
C GLY A 450 9.75 -13.53 16.06
N MET A 451 9.96 -13.94 14.81
CA MET A 451 9.77 -15.27 14.27
C MET A 451 10.92 -15.61 13.32
N GLU A 452 11.07 -16.86 12.93
CA GLU A 452 12.09 -17.29 11.95
C GLU A 452 11.40 -17.65 10.62
N LEU A 453 11.95 -17.16 9.50
CA LEU A 453 11.43 -17.49 8.17
C LEU A 453 12.10 -18.77 7.66
N ALA A 454 11.36 -19.56 6.88
CA ALA A 454 11.93 -20.75 6.24
C ALA A 454 13.15 -20.38 5.37
N ALA A 455 14.10 -21.32 5.30
CA ALA A 455 15.27 -21.18 4.44
C ALA A 455 14.86 -21.12 2.96
N PRO A 456 15.71 -20.51 2.09
CA PRO A 456 15.46 -20.34 0.67
C PRO A 456 14.99 -21.56 -0.10
#